data_AF-A0A7V0S271-F1
#
_entry.id   AF-A0A7V0S271-F1
#
_cell.length_a   1.000
_cell.length_b   1.000
_cell.length_c   1.000
_cell.angle_alpha   90.00
_cell.angle_beta   90.00
_cell.angle_gamma   90.00
#
_symmetry.space_group_name_H-M   'P 1'
#
loop_
_entity.id
_entity.type
_entity.pdbx_description
1 polymer ?
#
loop_
_entity_poly.entity_id
_entity_poly.type
_entity_poly.pdbx_seq_one_letter_code
_entity_poly.pdbx_strand_id
1 'polypeptide(L)'
;MVENQINLGVSFDFVEADGLYGNNSVFVNRLEDLSCLYMLDIHKNQRIFLVKPNLETPPRKGKRGRTTFVAKPNKEPVRVDMYCGKQKKGDCQQKHSIKY
;
A
#
# COMPACT_ATOMS: atom_id res chain seq x y z
N MET A 1 0.78 17.45 7.82
CA MET A 1 2.17 17.76 8.23
C MET A 1 3.03 18.04 7.01
N VAL A 2 3.32 17.04 6.16
CA VAL A 2 4.11 17.22 4.92
C VAL A 2 3.54 18.32 4.02
N GLU A 3 2.24 18.25 3.73
CA GLU A 3 1.54 19.27 2.94
C GLU A 3 1.67 20.70 3.51
N ASN A 4 1.68 20.84 4.84
CA ASN A 4 1.88 22.14 5.47
C ASN A 4 3.31 22.67 5.25
N GLN A 5 4.32 21.80 5.26
CA GLN A 5 5.71 22.19 4.98
C GLN A 5 5.87 22.64 3.52
N ILE A 6 5.21 21.94 2.58
CA ILE A 6 5.16 22.35 1.17
C ILE A 6 4.50 23.74 1.05
N ASN A 7 3.37 23.96 1.73
CA ASN A 7 2.68 25.27 1.71
C ASN A 7 3.52 26.40 2.32
N LEU A 8 4.42 26.08 3.26
CA LEU A 8 5.39 27.03 3.82
C LEU A 8 6.61 27.28 2.91
N GLY A 9 6.70 26.60 1.76
CA GLY A 9 7.80 26.72 0.81
C GLY A 9 9.05 25.94 1.19
N VAL A 10 8.95 24.97 2.12
CA VAL A 10 10.08 24.12 2.51
C VAL A 10 10.35 23.10 1.39
N SER A 11 11.58 23.12 0.86
CA SER A 11 12.07 22.15 -0.12
C SER A 11 12.72 20.97 0.58
N PHE A 12 12.40 19.76 0.15
CA PHE A 12 13.02 18.51 0.61
C PHE A 12 13.07 17.51 -0.55
N ASP A 13 14.06 16.62 -0.53
CA ASP A 13 14.26 15.64 -1.61
C ASP A 13 13.37 14.40 -1.45
N PHE A 14 13.09 13.99 -0.21
CA PHE A 14 12.22 12.84 0.08
C PHE A 14 11.59 12.94 1.49
N VAL A 15 10.59 12.09 1.73
CA VAL A 15 9.89 11.95 3.02
C VAL A 15 10.18 10.58 3.61
N GLU A 16 10.66 10.56 4.86
CA GLU A 16 10.78 9.34 5.65
C GLU A 16 9.76 9.33 6.80
N ALA A 17 9.24 8.14 7.11
CA ALA A 17 8.41 7.94 8.30
C ALA A 17 8.50 6.50 8.82
N ASP A 18 8.23 6.36 10.11
CA ASP A 18 8.23 5.08 10.81
C ASP A 18 7.02 4.18 10.47
N GLY A 19 7.02 3.00 11.07
CA GLY A 19 6.01 1.95 10.88
C GLY A 19 4.58 2.34 11.24
N LEU A 20 4.40 3.40 12.05
CA LEU A 20 3.07 3.90 12.40
C LEU A 20 2.41 4.58 11.20
N TYR A 21 3.19 5.37 10.47
CA TYR A 21 2.70 6.14 9.33
C TYR A 21 2.67 5.34 8.03
N GLY A 22 3.60 4.41 7.82
CA GLY A 22 3.60 3.56 6.61
C GLY A 22 2.41 2.61 6.52
N ASN A 23 1.73 2.31 7.63
CA ASN A 23 0.48 1.54 7.64
C ASN A 23 -0.75 2.36 7.24
N ASN A 24 -0.67 3.69 7.23
CA ASN A 24 -1.82 4.56 6.96
C ASN A 24 -1.97 4.83 5.46
N SER A 25 -2.88 4.10 4.81
CA SER A 25 -3.16 4.26 3.38
C SER A 25 -3.52 5.69 2.95
N VAL A 26 -4.19 6.48 3.80
CA VAL A 26 -4.54 7.87 3.48
C VAL A 26 -3.28 8.74 3.41
N PHE A 27 -2.33 8.51 4.32
CA PHE A 27 -1.07 9.22 4.33
C PHE A 27 -0.22 8.88 3.10
N VAL A 28 -0.07 7.59 2.79
CA VAL A 28 0.68 7.14 1.61
C VAL A 28 0.06 7.67 0.32
N ASN A 29 -1.26 7.57 0.16
CA ASN A 29 -1.95 8.09 -1.01
C ASN A 29 -1.76 9.61 -1.14
N ARG A 30 -1.79 10.35 -0.04
CA ARG A 30 -1.57 11.80 -0.08
C ARG A 30 -0.14 12.15 -0.49
N LEU A 31 0.87 11.40 -0.05
CA LEU A 31 2.25 11.59 -0.51
C LEU A 31 2.40 11.34 -2.01
N GLU A 32 1.71 10.32 -2.52
CA GLU A 32 1.66 10.00 -3.94
C GLU A 32 0.99 11.10 -4.77
N ASP A 33 -0.16 11.62 -4.29
CA ASP A 33 -0.88 12.75 -4.91
C ASP A 33 -0.01 14.01 -4.96
N LEU A 34 0.74 14.27 -3.88
CA LEU A 34 1.70 15.38 -3.78
C LEU A 34 2.98 15.13 -4.60
N SER A 35 3.11 13.96 -5.24
CA SER A 35 4.28 13.54 -6.02
C SER A 35 5.60 13.62 -5.23
N CYS A 36 5.53 13.38 -3.92
CA CYS A 36 6.72 13.30 -3.07
C CYS A 36 7.42 11.96 -3.26
N LEU A 37 8.75 11.96 -3.32
CA LEU A 37 9.52 10.72 -3.13
C LEU A 37 9.44 10.34 -1.64
N TYR A 38 9.18 9.07 -1.31
CA TYR A 38 9.06 8.65 0.08
C TYR A 38 9.64 7.25 0.33
N MET A 39 10.11 7.05 1.56
CA MET A 39 10.51 5.76 2.10
C MET A 39 9.84 5.58 3.47
N LEU A 40 8.95 4.61 3.58
CA LEU A 40 8.16 4.40 4.79
C LEU A 40 8.38 2.99 5.32
N ASP A 41 8.57 2.89 6.63
CA ASP A 41 8.59 1.60 7.30
C ASP A 41 7.19 1.00 7.32
N ILE A 42 7.11 -0.32 7.13
CA ILE A 42 5.87 -1.08 7.25
C ILE A 42 6.08 -2.26 8.19
N HIS A 43 5.03 -2.64 8.92
CA HIS A 43 5.14 -3.81 9.78
C HIS A 43 5.37 -5.07 8.95
N LYS A 44 6.30 -5.92 9.39
CA LYS A 44 6.63 -7.20 8.72
C LYS A 44 5.41 -8.13 8.52
N ASN A 45 4.39 -7.98 9.35
CA ASN A 45 3.16 -8.77 9.33
C ASN A 45 2.12 -8.24 8.32
N GLN A 46 2.37 -7.05 7.75
CA GLN A 46 1.45 -6.37 6.85
C GLN A 46 1.25 -7.22 5.59
N ARG A 47 0.03 -7.18 5.07
CA ARG A 47 -0.38 -7.90 3.86
C ARG A 47 -0.34 -6.94 2.67
N ILE A 48 0.44 -7.30 1.65
CA ILE A 48 0.64 -6.51 0.44
C ILE A 48 0.18 -7.27 -0.80
N PHE A 49 -0.28 -6.53 -1.81
CA PHE A 49 -0.56 -7.07 -3.13
C PHE A 49 0.61 -6.72 -4.07
N LEU A 50 1.22 -7.72 -4.68
CA LEU A 50 2.33 -7.51 -5.62
C LEU A 50 1.87 -6.97 -6.98
N VAL A 51 0.60 -7.24 -7.31
CA VAL A 51 -0.08 -6.74 -8.51
C VAL A 51 -1.41 -6.20 -8.06
N LYS A 52 -1.85 -5.08 -8.65
CA LYS A 52 -3.16 -4.51 -8.36
C LYS A 52 -4.26 -5.60 -8.48
N PRO A 53 -5.05 -5.82 -7.42
CA PRO A 53 -6.19 -6.73 -7.47
C PRO A 53 -7.40 -6.02 -8.06
N ASN A 54 -8.28 -6.79 -8.70
CA ASN A 54 -9.63 -6.30 -9.01
C ASN A 54 -10.53 -6.61 -7.81
N LEU A 55 -11.50 -5.72 -7.57
CA LEU A 55 -12.51 -5.91 -6.54
C LEU A 55 -13.75 -6.53 -7.18
N GLU A 56 -14.04 -7.78 -6.80
CA GLU A 56 -15.13 -8.57 -7.39
C GLU A 56 -16.06 -9.07 -6.29
N THR A 57 -17.37 -9.07 -6.55
CA THR A 57 -18.33 -9.65 -5.60
C THR A 57 -18.24 -11.17 -5.68
N PRO A 58 -17.91 -11.87 -4.57
CA PRO A 58 -17.74 -13.31 -4.61
C PRO A 58 -19.06 -14.01 -4.96
N PRO A 59 -19.02 -15.13 -5.71
CA PRO A 59 -20.21 -15.87 -6.06
C PRO A 59 -20.91 -16.39 -4.81
N ARG A 60 -22.24 -16.44 -4.86
CA ARG A 60 -23.05 -16.86 -3.73
C ARG A 60 -22.75 -18.31 -3.36
N LYS A 61 -22.38 -18.55 -2.09
CA LYS A 61 -22.13 -19.90 -1.57
C LYS A 61 -23.45 -20.52 -1.08
N GLY A 62 -24.23 -21.09 -2.02
CA GLY A 62 -25.43 -21.89 -1.72
C GLY A 62 -26.78 -21.15 -1.73
N LYS A 63 -27.87 -21.89 -1.44
CA LYS A 63 -29.26 -21.41 -1.56
C LYS A 63 -29.78 -20.62 -0.33
N ARG A 64 -29.22 -20.86 0.87
CA ARG A 64 -29.61 -20.18 2.12
C ARG A 64 -28.53 -19.19 2.58
N GLY A 65 -28.95 -18.15 3.30
CA GLY A 65 -28.07 -17.07 3.78
C GLY A 65 -28.12 -15.79 2.94
N ARG A 66 -27.55 -14.70 3.48
CA ARG A 66 -27.53 -13.37 2.87
C ARG A 66 -26.65 -13.35 1.62
N THR A 67 -27.17 -12.77 0.54
CA THR A 67 -26.37 -12.52 -0.67
C THR A 67 -25.17 -11.64 -0.33
N THR A 68 -24.00 -12.03 -0.82
CA THR A 68 -22.76 -11.27 -0.67
C THR A 68 -22.80 -10.02 -1.55
N PHE A 69 -22.71 -8.84 -0.92
CA PHE A 69 -22.63 -7.54 -1.62
C PHE A 69 -21.26 -6.86 -1.45
N VAL A 70 -20.40 -7.43 -0.62
CA VAL A 70 -19.08 -6.86 -0.33
C VAL A 70 -18.08 -7.38 -1.37
N ALA A 71 -17.55 -6.47 -2.18
CA ALA A 71 -16.49 -6.78 -3.13
C ALA A 71 -15.22 -7.20 -2.38
N LYS A 72 -14.55 -8.24 -2.89
CA LYS A 72 -13.30 -8.78 -2.35
C LYS A 72 -12.20 -8.71 -3.40
N PRO A 73 -10.93 -8.57 -3.00
CA PRO A 73 -9.81 -8.74 -3.91
C PRO A 73 -9.84 -10.12 -4.55
N ASN A 74 -9.66 -10.19 -5.87
CA ASN A 74 -9.59 -11.44 -6.61
C ASN A 74 -8.24 -12.18 -6.49
N LYS A 75 -7.22 -11.51 -5.91
CA LYS A 75 -5.89 -12.06 -5.64
C LYS A 75 -5.67 -12.21 -4.15
N GLU A 76 -4.81 -13.15 -3.78
CA GLU A 76 -4.39 -13.29 -2.38
C GLU A 76 -3.25 -12.32 -2.06
N PRO A 77 -3.32 -11.63 -0.90
CA PRO A 77 -2.21 -10.82 -0.44
C PRO A 77 -1.09 -11.69 0.14
N VAL A 78 0.14 -11.20 0.05
CA VAL A 78 1.34 -11.83 0.62
C VAL A 78 1.79 -11.04 1.84
N ARG A 79 2.23 -11.70 2.92
CA ARG A 79 2.83 -11.00 4.06
C ARG A 79 4.22 -10.48 3.71
N VAL A 80 4.57 -9.31 4.22
CA VAL A 80 5.85 -8.64 3.94
C VAL A 80 7.04 -9.51 4.36
N ASP A 81 7.03 -10.11 5.55
CA ASP A 81 8.10 -11.01 6.01
C ASP A 81 8.33 -12.20 5.06
N MET A 82 7.25 -12.85 4.64
CA MET A 82 7.28 -13.96 3.68
C MET A 82 7.77 -13.51 2.30
N TYR A 83 7.49 -12.27 1.90
CA TYR A 83 7.96 -11.69 0.65
C TYR A 83 9.45 -11.34 0.71
N CYS A 84 9.90 -10.64 1.76
CA CYS A 84 11.30 -10.29 1.96
C CYS A 84 12.20 -11.52 2.10
N GLY A 85 11.70 -12.60 2.72
CA GLY A 85 12.43 -13.87 2.79
C GLY A 85 12.71 -14.53 1.44
N LYS A 86 12.02 -14.12 0.36
CA LYS A 86 12.23 -14.61 -1.01
C LYS A 86 13.16 -13.71 -1.83
N GLN A 87 13.51 -12.52 -1.33
CA GLN A 87 14.36 -11.57 -2.06
C GLN A 87 15.84 -11.94 -1.95
N LYS A 88 16.62 -11.59 -2.99
CA LYS A 88 18.08 -11.70 -2.95
C LYS A 88 18.67 -10.54 -2.13
N LYS A 89 19.86 -10.75 -1.55
CA LYS A 89 20.58 -9.68 -0.83
C LYS A 89 20.89 -8.52 -1.80
N GLY A 90 20.47 -7.31 -1.46
CA GLY A 90 20.73 -6.08 -2.24
C GLY A 90 19.58 -5.61 -3.14
N ASP A 91 18.42 -6.25 -3.09
CA ASP A 91 17.25 -5.91 -3.94
C ASP A 91 16.46 -4.73 -3.33
N CYS A 92 16.91 -3.49 -3.53
CA CYS A 92 16.10 -2.30 -3.25
C CYS A 92 15.24 -1.96 -4.47
N GLN A 93 14.04 -2.54 -4.54
CA GLN A 93 13.13 -2.25 -5.65
C GLN A 93 12.36 -0.95 -5.40
N GLN A 94 12.70 0.08 -6.17
CA GLN A 94 11.96 1.33 -6.20
C GLN A 94 10.62 1.09 -6.92
N LYS A 95 9.57 0.84 -6.14
CA LYS A 95 8.22 0.67 -6.69
C LYS A 95 7.65 2.05 -6.99
N HIS A 96 7.67 2.44 -8.25
CA HIS A 96 6.88 3.55 -8.75
C HIS A 96 5.41 3.15 -8.67
N SER A 97 4.61 3.90 -7.93
CA SER A 97 3.16 3.72 -7.95
C SER A 97 2.68 4.01 -9.36
N ILE A 98 1.95 3.06 -9.95
CA ILE A 98 1.39 3.21 -11.29
C ILE A 98 0.27 4.25 -11.17
N LYS A 99 0.55 5.50 -11.57
CA LYS A 99 -0.44 6.58 -11.66
C LYS A 99 -1.49 6.24 -12.73
N TYR A 100 -2.73 6.60 -12.43
CA TYR A 100 -3.86 6.67 -13.36
C TYR A 100 -3.87 8.00 -14.09
#